data_AF-A0A4Q3E0E5-F1
#
_entry.id   AF-A0A4Q3E0E5-F1
#
_cell.length_a   1.000
_cell.length_b   1.000
_cell.length_c   1.000
_cell.angle_alpha   90.00
_cell.angle_beta   90.00
_cell.angle_gamma   90.00
#
_symmetry.space_group_name_H-M   'P 1'
#
loop_
_entity.id
_entity.type
_entity.pdbx_description
1 polymer ?
#
loop_
_entity_poly.entity_id
_entity_poly.type
_entity_poly.pdbx_seq_one_letter_code
_entity_poly.pdbx_strand_id
1 'polypeptide(L)'
;GFSTRFDAALDMRMDQRQEKTAADVLKRYSEAELHKLFEQWGEVTNSRTLAKTIVEKRGVMPLLSIADFKTALSGIVKGNPAKYFAQVFQALRIEVNDEMGALKELLTQLPQVLKTGGRAAIITFHSIEDRLVKQFFKVNTFEEVEDHPFQTTEKLQLLKPVNKKPIEGFIVYADFWEVKENGEFKLIAAADSAGNRLEADAGNTGTGSISEVLTNSTATAIDVTYVYAVTANGCINASNYNVVVRVNPGPMLTSTLAPSGICSGSILDYIPTSNAAGVTFSWSRASIATINGNGSSAGFGSVSEVLTNASASPVDVTYVYSLTANGCTSPAYNVVVRVSPMPTLTSPLTLPTICSGSAFVYNTTSSTSGVTFSWTRSANASINGNMPAIGNGNVNEVLNNSSIYPVDVTYLYTLSTGGCNSMVYS
;
A
#
# COMPACT_ATOMS: atom_id res chain seq x y z
N GLY A 1 -5.39 10.60 -12.70
CA GLY A 1 -4.93 9.87 -13.90
C GLY A 1 -3.42 9.66 -13.87
N PHE A 2 -2.95 8.58 -13.24
CA PHE A 2 -1.55 8.13 -13.33
C PHE A 2 -1.35 7.02 -14.36
N SER A 3 -2.39 6.20 -14.57
CA SER A 3 -2.36 5.08 -15.50
C SER A 3 -2.73 5.54 -16.91
N THR A 4 -2.08 4.97 -17.92
CA THR A 4 -2.45 5.15 -19.34
C THR A 4 -3.54 4.18 -19.81
N ARG A 5 -3.97 3.25 -18.93
CA ARG A 5 -4.93 2.16 -19.22
C ARG A 5 -6.39 2.62 -19.21
N PHE A 6 -6.75 3.51 -18.29
CA PHE A 6 -8.11 4.02 -18.12
C PHE A 6 -8.14 5.52 -18.34
N ASP A 7 -9.24 6.03 -18.88
CA ASP A 7 -9.42 7.47 -19.01
C ASP A 7 -9.73 8.09 -17.64
N ALA A 8 -9.15 9.27 -17.41
CA ALA A 8 -9.34 10.08 -16.21
C ALA A 8 -8.79 11.48 -16.45
N ALA A 9 -9.08 12.39 -15.52
CA ALA A 9 -8.45 13.71 -15.49
C ALA A 9 -6.91 13.60 -15.44
N LEU A 10 -6.26 14.46 -16.22
CA LEU A 10 -4.81 14.53 -16.37
C LEU A 10 -4.19 15.30 -15.19
N ASP A 11 -4.25 14.67 -14.02
CA ASP A 11 -3.86 15.26 -12.73
C ASP A 11 -2.40 14.94 -12.36
N MET A 12 -2.09 13.65 -12.12
CA MET A 12 -0.79 13.12 -11.73
C MET A 12 -0.20 13.62 -10.38
N ARG A 13 -0.93 14.37 -9.55
CA ARG A 13 -0.47 14.73 -8.20
C ARG A 13 -0.58 13.55 -7.23
N MET A 14 0.49 13.29 -6.49
CA MET A 14 0.50 12.38 -5.34
C MET A 14 -0.09 13.05 -4.09
N ASP A 15 0.13 14.36 -3.95
CA ASP A 15 -0.47 15.20 -2.90
C ASP A 15 -1.52 16.13 -3.50
N GLN A 16 -2.80 15.89 -3.17
CA GLN A 16 -3.92 16.68 -3.69
C GLN A 16 -3.96 18.13 -3.20
N ARG A 17 -3.14 18.48 -2.20
CA ARG A 17 -3.01 19.86 -1.70
C ARG A 17 -2.17 20.74 -2.63
N GLN A 18 -1.36 20.15 -3.50
CA GLN A 18 -0.53 20.91 -4.45
C GLN A 18 -1.39 21.46 -5.59
N GLU A 19 -1.09 22.65 -6.11
CA GLU A 19 -1.92 23.25 -7.17
C GLU A 19 -1.53 22.77 -8.59
N LYS A 20 -0.27 22.39 -8.80
CA LYS A 20 0.28 22.07 -10.12
C LYS A 20 -0.19 20.69 -10.59
N THR A 21 -1.08 20.62 -11.57
CA THR A 21 -1.46 19.35 -12.24
C THR A 21 -0.67 19.11 -13.53
N ALA A 22 -0.70 17.88 -14.07
CA ALA A 22 -0.14 17.57 -15.38
C ALA A 22 -0.82 18.38 -16.50
N ALA A 23 -2.15 18.59 -16.40
CA ALA A 23 -2.87 19.49 -17.30
C ALA A 23 -2.35 20.94 -17.23
N ASP A 24 -2.02 21.45 -16.02
CA ASP A 24 -1.42 22.79 -15.87
C ASP A 24 -0.03 22.88 -16.49
N VAL A 25 0.81 21.87 -16.30
CA VAL A 25 2.15 21.79 -16.93
C VAL A 25 2.00 21.89 -18.45
N LEU A 26 1.14 21.06 -19.04
CA LEU A 26 0.89 21.05 -20.48
C LEU A 26 0.25 22.33 -20.99
N LYS A 27 -0.53 23.03 -20.16
CA LYS A 27 -1.16 24.30 -20.51
C LYS A 27 -0.18 25.48 -20.48
N ARG A 28 0.74 25.51 -19.51
CA ARG A 28 1.55 26.71 -19.21
C ARG A 28 2.96 26.67 -19.77
N TYR A 29 3.62 25.51 -19.81
CA TYR A 29 5.04 25.44 -20.17
C TYR A 29 5.25 25.83 -21.64
N SER A 30 6.35 26.51 -21.94
CA SER A 30 6.78 26.79 -23.30
C SER A 30 7.19 25.51 -24.04
N GLU A 31 7.31 25.56 -25.37
CA GLU A 31 7.81 24.44 -26.16
C GLU A 31 9.21 23.98 -25.68
N ALA A 32 10.09 24.93 -25.34
CA ALA A 32 11.43 24.63 -24.88
C ALA A 32 11.44 23.93 -23.50
N GLU A 33 10.57 24.36 -22.59
CA GLU A 33 10.43 23.72 -21.27
C GLU A 33 9.85 22.31 -21.40
N LEU A 34 8.82 22.12 -22.23
CA LEU A 34 8.25 20.79 -22.51
C LEU A 34 9.26 19.87 -23.19
N HIS A 35 10.04 20.38 -24.14
CA HIS A 35 11.09 19.63 -24.80
C HIS A 35 12.10 19.10 -23.78
N LYS A 36 12.62 20.00 -22.92
CA LYS A 36 13.58 19.66 -21.87
C LYS A 36 12.99 18.64 -20.89
N LEU A 37 11.73 18.82 -20.48
CA LEU A 37 11.01 17.91 -19.59
C LEU A 37 10.96 16.48 -20.16
N PHE A 38 10.52 16.31 -21.40
CA PHE A 38 10.36 14.98 -22.01
C PHE A 38 11.69 14.32 -22.39
N GLU A 39 12.70 15.12 -22.73
CA GLU A 39 14.06 14.65 -22.96
C GLU A 39 14.70 14.17 -21.66
N GLN A 40 14.69 15.04 -20.62
CA GLN A 40 15.42 14.80 -19.38
C GLN A 40 14.77 13.73 -18.49
N TRP A 41 13.44 13.73 -18.37
CA TRP A 41 12.74 12.87 -17.42
C TRP A 41 12.06 11.66 -18.06
N GLY A 42 11.73 11.74 -19.36
CA GLY A 42 11.06 10.67 -20.09
C GLY A 42 11.97 9.86 -21.01
N GLU A 43 13.17 10.35 -21.34
CA GLU A 43 14.03 9.76 -22.37
C GLU A 43 13.28 9.53 -23.70
N VAL A 44 12.38 10.46 -24.06
CA VAL A 44 11.52 10.35 -25.25
C VAL A 44 12.31 10.69 -26.52
N THR A 45 12.41 9.73 -27.44
CA THR A 45 13.27 9.84 -28.63
C THR A 45 12.95 11.00 -29.60
N ASN A 46 11.68 11.44 -29.67
CA ASN A 46 11.23 12.59 -30.46
C ASN A 46 10.64 13.70 -29.57
N SER A 47 11.22 13.91 -28.39
CA SER A 47 10.82 14.92 -27.39
C SER A 47 10.54 16.30 -28.00
N ARG A 48 11.36 16.75 -28.97
CA ARG A 48 11.15 18.03 -29.68
C ARG A 48 9.84 18.08 -30.48
N THR A 49 9.56 17.03 -31.25
CA THR A 49 8.31 16.91 -32.02
C THR A 49 7.11 16.80 -31.08
N LEU A 50 7.26 16.07 -29.98
CA LEU A 50 6.25 15.96 -28.93
C LEU A 50 5.89 17.32 -28.33
N ALA A 51 6.89 18.08 -27.88
CA ALA A 51 6.68 19.40 -27.30
C ALA A 51 5.97 20.35 -28.27
N LYS A 52 6.44 20.43 -29.51
CA LYS A 52 5.82 21.24 -30.56
C LYS A 52 4.34 20.87 -30.77
N THR A 53 4.05 19.57 -30.89
CA THR A 53 2.68 19.07 -31.11
C THR A 53 1.77 19.40 -29.94
N ILE A 54 2.25 19.30 -28.69
CA ILE A 54 1.48 19.68 -27.50
C ILE A 54 1.09 21.17 -27.55
N VAL A 55 2.04 22.04 -27.88
CA VAL A 55 1.83 23.49 -27.97
C VAL A 55 0.83 23.83 -29.09
N GLU A 56 0.92 23.17 -30.24
CA GLU A 56 -0.05 23.33 -31.34
C GLU A 56 -1.45 22.84 -30.93
N LYS A 57 -1.56 21.66 -30.32
CA LYS A 57 -2.84 21.04 -29.99
C LYS A 57 -3.56 21.74 -28.84
N ARG A 58 -2.83 22.20 -27.81
CA ARG A 58 -3.46 22.92 -26.67
C ARG A 58 -4.08 24.26 -27.08
N GLY A 59 -3.65 24.85 -28.20
CA GLY A 59 -4.26 26.05 -28.76
C GLY A 59 -5.61 25.80 -29.45
N VAL A 60 -5.88 24.54 -29.82
CA VAL A 60 -7.12 24.12 -30.50
C VAL A 60 -8.10 23.45 -29.54
N MET A 61 -7.59 22.60 -28.62
CA MET A 61 -8.41 21.84 -27.68
C MET A 61 -7.71 21.73 -26.31
N PRO A 62 -8.43 21.92 -25.19
CA PRO A 62 -7.87 21.67 -23.86
C PRO A 62 -7.46 20.20 -23.66
N LEU A 63 -6.26 19.98 -23.11
CA LEU A 63 -5.73 18.64 -22.82
C LEU A 63 -6.03 18.28 -21.34
N LEU A 64 -7.30 18.06 -21.02
CA LEU A 64 -7.76 17.87 -19.63
C LEU A 64 -7.88 16.41 -19.21
N SER A 65 -8.12 15.49 -20.14
CA SER A 65 -8.21 14.05 -19.89
C SER A 65 -7.06 13.28 -20.53
N ILE A 66 -6.85 12.05 -20.06
CA ILE A 66 -5.88 11.12 -20.64
C ILE A 66 -6.28 10.74 -22.07
N ALA A 67 -7.56 10.50 -22.31
CA ALA A 67 -8.06 10.17 -23.65
C ALA A 67 -7.82 11.30 -24.64
N ASP A 68 -8.12 12.55 -24.25
CA ASP A 68 -7.87 13.74 -25.07
C ASP A 68 -6.38 13.88 -25.41
N PHE A 69 -5.53 13.72 -24.39
CA PHE A 69 -4.09 13.82 -24.53
C PHE A 69 -3.52 12.74 -25.46
N LYS A 70 -3.92 11.48 -25.29
CA LYS A 70 -3.46 10.38 -26.16
C LYS A 70 -3.94 10.58 -27.61
N THR A 71 -5.19 11.02 -27.78
CA THR A 71 -5.76 11.26 -29.11
C THR A 71 -4.99 12.36 -29.84
N ALA A 72 -4.69 13.46 -29.15
CA ALA A 72 -3.95 14.60 -29.70
C ALA A 72 -2.53 14.23 -30.18
N LEU A 73 -1.90 13.23 -29.56
CA LEU A 73 -0.53 12.82 -29.83
C LEU A 73 -0.39 11.56 -30.70
N SER A 74 -1.49 10.87 -30.99
CA SER A 74 -1.49 9.59 -31.74
C SER A 74 -0.67 9.62 -33.03
N GLY A 75 -0.68 10.73 -33.77
CA GLY A 75 0.03 10.88 -35.05
C GLY A 75 1.56 11.03 -34.96
N ILE A 76 2.12 11.23 -33.76
CA ILE A 76 3.57 11.43 -33.58
C ILE A 76 4.23 10.34 -32.74
N VAL A 77 3.46 9.33 -32.30
CA VAL A 77 3.98 8.20 -31.52
C VAL A 77 4.94 7.39 -32.39
N LYS A 78 6.16 7.16 -31.89
CA LYS A 78 7.17 6.32 -32.54
C LYS A 78 7.36 5.02 -31.79
N GLY A 79 7.42 3.91 -32.52
CA GLY A 79 7.63 2.58 -31.94
C GLY A 79 6.39 2.08 -31.19
N ASN A 80 6.61 1.33 -30.11
CA ASN A 80 5.54 0.77 -29.29
C ASN A 80 4.79 1.88 -28.53
N PRO A 81 3.47 2.07 -28.75
CA PRO A 81 2.69 3.12 -28.11
C PRO A 81 2.64 3.04 -26.59
N ALA A 82 2.58 1.84 -26.02
CA ALA A 82 2.53 1.67 -24.57
C ALA A 82 3.84 2.14 -23.92
N LYS A 83 4.99 1.74 -24.49
CA LYS A 83 6.31 2.22 -24.04
C LYS A 83 6.45 3.72 -24.19
N TYR A 84 6.01 4.26 -25.32
CA TYR A 84 6.05 5.69 -25.60
C TYR A 84 5.25 6.50 -24.58
N PHE A 85 3.98 6.15 -24.35
CA PHE A 85 3.16 6.86 -23.39
C PHE A 85 3.61 6.63 -21.95
N ALA A 86 4.21 5.49 -21.61
CA ALA A 86 4.84 5.27 -20.31
C ALA A 86 5.96 6.29 -20.05
N GLN A 87 6.85 6.51 -21.02
CA GLN A 87 7.91 7.52 -20.95
C GLN A 87 7.37 8.95 -20.80
N VAL A 88 6.35 9.31 -21.60
CA VAL A 88 5.70 10.63 -21.55
C VAL A 88 5.02 10.86 -20.18
N PHE A 89 4.29 9.87 -19.69
CA PHE A 89 3.56 9.98 -18.42
C PHE A 89 4.53 9.98 -17.23
N GLN A 90 5.62 9.20 -17.31
CA GLN A 90 6.69 9.24 -16.32
C GLN A 90 7.29 10.66 -16.21
N ALA A 91 7.59 11.30 -17.34
CA ALA A 91 8.16 12.64 -17.34
C ALA A 91 7.22 13.67 -16.68
N LEU A 92 5.93 13.62 -17.01
CA LEU A 92 4.91 14.48 -16.40
C LEU A 92 4.75 14.20 -14.91
N ARG A 93 4.75 12.93 -14.50
CA ARG A 93 4.65 12.52 -13.09
C ARG A 93 5.81 13.06 -12.27
N ILE A 94 7.03 12.90 -12.77
CA ILE A 94 8.27 13.41 -12.16
C ILE A 94 8.20 14.93 -11.99
N GLU A 95 7.78 15.65 -13.04
CA GLU A 95 7.67 17.11 -13.01
C GLU A 95 6.60 17.60 -12.02
N VAL A 96 5.43 16.97 -12.03
CA VAL A 96 4.29 17.38 -11.18
C VAL A 96 4.65 17.26 -9.70
N ASN A 97 5.29 16.16 -9.31
CA ASN A 97 5.56 15.84 -7.92
C ASN A 97 6.96 16.22 -7.44
N ASP A 98 7.78 16.85 -8.29
CA ASP A 98 9.20 17.14 -8.03
C ASP A 98 9.96 15.92 -7.46
N GLU A 99 9.72 14.74 -8.05
CA GLU A 99 10.23 13.47 -7.52
C GLU A 99 11.77 13.46 -7.41
N MET A 100 12.43 14.14 -8.36
CA MET A 100 13.88 14.23 -8.41
C MET A 100 14.44 15.21 -7.39
N GLY A 101 13.75 16.34 -7.13
CA GLY A 101 14.10 17.26 -6.05
C GLY A 101 13.96 16.56 -4.69
N ALA A 102 12.82 15.95 -4.43
CA ALA A 102 12.54 15.20 -3.21
C ALA A 102 13.57 14.07 -2.97
N LEU A 103 13.94 13.33 -4.01
CA LEU A 103 14.95 12.27 -3.91
C LEU A 103 16.35 12.84 -3.59
N LYS A 104 16.74 13.98 -4.18
CA LYS A 104 18.01 14.65 -3.85
C LYS A 104 18.03 15.13 -2.40
N GLU A 105 16.95 15.75 -1.92
CA GLU A 105 16.84 16.21 -0.54
C GLU A 105 16.93 15.04 0.45
N LEU A 106 16.21 13.95 0.18
CA LEU A 106 16.28 12.72 0.96
C LEU A 106 17.71 12.19 1.04
N LEU A 107 18.38 12.06 -0.10
CA LEU A 107 19.74 11.53 -0.19
C LEU A 107 20.73 12.42 0.57
N THR A 108 20.61 13.74 0.45
CA THR A 108 21.48 14.70 1.14
C THR A 108 21.32 14.64 2.67
N GLN A 109 20.10 14.45 3.17
CA GLN A 109 19.81 14.34 4.60
C GLN A 109 20.16 12.96 5.18
N LEU A 110 20.22 11.93 4.33
CA LEU A 110 20.40 10.53 4.73
C LEU A 110 21.59 10.28 5.68
N PRO A 111 22.80 10.82 5.45
CA PRO A 111 23.94 10.59 6.34
C PRO A 111 23.74 11.19 7.74
N GLN A 112 22.93 12.25 7.86
CA GLN A 112 22.75 12.98 9.13
C GLN A 112 21.77 12.27 10.07
N VAL A 113 20.86 11.46 9.52
CA VAL A 113 19.83 10.76 10.29
C VAL A 113 20.19 9.30 10.61
N LEU A 114 21.24 8.78 9.98
CA LEU A 114 21.73 7.42 10.23
C LEU A 114 22.74 7.40 11.39
N LYS A 115 22.49 6.52 12.36
CA LYS A 115 23.51 6.17 13.37
C LYS A 115 24.69 5.47 12.70
N THR A 116 25.87 5.55 13.29
CA THR A 116 27.05 4.77 12.86
C THR A 116 26.70 3.29 12.74
N GLY A 117 26.94 2.70 11.56
CA GLY A 117 26.59 1.31 11.23
C GLY A 117 25.14 1.09 10.76
N GLY A 118 24.32 2.15 10.73
CA GLY A 118 22.96 2.13 10.16
C GLY A 118 22.96 1.83 8.66
N ARG A 119 21.85 1.27 8.18
CA ARG A 119 21.69 0.89 6.76
C ARG A 119 20.52 1.65 6.16
N ALA A 120 20.72 2.16 4.94
CA ALA A 120 19.66 2.66 4.09
C ALA A 120 19.45 1.71 2.92
N ALA A 121 18.19 1.36 2.65
CA ALA A 121 17.79 0.61 1.48
C ALA A 121 16.85 1.49 0.65
N ILE A 122 17.18 1.69 -0.63
CA ILE A 122 16.41 2.50 -1.56
C ILE A 122 16.03 1.60 -2.73
N ILE A 123 14.74 1.55 -3.03
CA ILE A 123 14.19 0.79 -4.15
C ILE A 123 13.75 1.80 -5.21
N THR A 124 14.32 1.69 -6.40
CA THR A 124 14.05 2.58 -7.54
C THR A 124 13.35 1.78 -8.63
N PHE A 125 12.39 2.40 -9.30
CA PHE A 125 11.61 1.74 -10.36
C PHE A 125 12.07 2.16 -11.76
N HIS A 126 12.78 3.29 -11.86
CA HIS A 126 13.20 3.87 -13.14
C HIS A 126 14.71 4.08 -13.18
N SER A 127 15.29 4.01 -14.38
CA SER A 127 16.74 4.18 -14.63
C SER A 127 17.28 5.51 -14.09
N ILE A 128 16.48 6.58 -14.16
CA ILE A 128 16.91 7.92 -13.75
C ILE A 128 17.05 8.06 -12.23
N GLU A 129 16.14 7.44 -11.46
CA GLU A 129 16.21 7.37 -9.99
C GLU A 129 17.43 6.55 -9.57
N ASP A 130 17.59 5.35 -10.14
CA ASP A 130 18.71 4.44 -9.84
C ASP A 130 20.05 5.11 -10.11
N ARG A 131 20.18 5.79 -11.25
CA ARG A 131 21.39 6.55 -11.61
C ARG A 131 21.71 7.61 -10.55
N LEU A 132 20.70 8.36 -10.10
CA LEU A 132 20.88 9.41 -9.09
C LEU A 132 21.31 8.83 -7.74
N VAL A 133 20.67 7.75 -7.29
CA VAL A 133 21.02 7.05 -6.06
C VAL A 133 22.45 6.50 -6.13
N LYS A 134 22.81 5.81 -7.23
CA LYS A 134 24.16 5.28 -7.44
C LYS A 134 25.23 6.38 -7.40
N GLN A 135 24.98 7.48 -8.09
CA GLN A 135 25.90 8.62 -8.13
C GLN A 135 26.08 9.19 -6.72
N PHE A 136 24.99 9.36 -5.97
CA PHE A 136 25.07 9.86 -4.60
C PHE A 136 25.81 8.90 -3.67
N PHE A 137 25.52 7.59 -3.66
CA PHE A 137 26.24 6.64 -2.81
C PHE A 137 27.72 6.47 -3.18
N LYS A 138 28.11 6.85 -4.39
CA LYS A 138 29.51 6.85 -4.84
C LYS A 138 30.25 8.13 -4.43
N VAL A 139 29.61 9.29 -4.52
CA VAL A 139 30.26 10.61 -4.40
C VAL A 139 29.90 11.34 -3.08
N ASN A 140 28.80 10.95 -2.42
CA ASN A 140 28.19 11.55 -1.22
C ASN A 140 27.82 13.04 -1.34
N THR A 141 27.83 13.60 -2.56
CA THR A 141 27.39 14.96 -2.85
C THR A 141 26.80 15.05 -4.26
N PHE A 142 25.95 16.04 -4.47
CA PHE A 142 25.45 16.45 -5.78
C PHE A 142 26.17 17.69 -6.34
N GLU A 143 27.08 18.30 -5.57
CA GLU A 143 27.86 19.46 -5.99
C GLU A 143 28.97 19.04 -6.96
N GLU A 144 29.20 19.89 -7.98
CA GLU A 144 30.34 19.71 -8.89
C GLU A 144 31.63 19.97 -8.12
N VAL A 145 32.50 18.96 -8.07
CA VAL A 145 33.83 19.13 -7.51
C VAL A 145 34.68 19.79 -8.59
N GLU A 146 35.08 21.05 -8.37
CA GLU A 146 36.13 21.66 -9.19
C GLU A 146 37.41 20.83 -9.02
N ASP A 147 37.85 20.20 -10.11
CA ASP A 147 39.04 19.37 -10.12
C ASP A 147 40.26 20.29 -10.16
N HIS A 148 40.74 20.71 -8.98
CA HIS A 148 42.01 21.41 -8.87
C HIS A 148 43.16 20.38 -8.94
N PRO A 149 43.96 20.36 -10.02
CA PRO A 149 44.98 19.32 -10.26
C PRO A 149 46.12 19.26 -9.24
N PHE A 150 46.10 20.12 -8.21
CA PHE A 150 47.13 20.26 -7.19
C PHE A 150 46.61 20.11 -5.74
N GLN A 151 45.32 19.82 -5.52
CA GLN A 151 44.78 19.58 -4.17
C GLN A 151 44.19 18.18 -4.05
N THR A 152 44.79 17.36 -3.19
CA THR A 152 44.23 16.07 -2.79
C THR A 152 43.23 16.32 -1.67
N THR A 153 41.95 16.52 -1.99
CA THR A 153 40.91 16.58 -0.97
C THR A 153 40.63 15.16 -0.47
N GLU A 154 40.95 14.86 0.80
CA GLU A 154 40.53 13.60 1.42
C GLU A 154 38.99 13.57 1.48
N LYS A 155 38.37 12.77 0.61
CA LYS A 155 36.91 12.61 0.58
C LYS A 155 36.46 11.78 1.78
N LEU A 156 35.85 12.43 2.76
CA LEU A 156 35.13 11.77 3.85
C LEU A 156 33.94 10.98 3.27
N GLN A 157 34.11 9.67 3.13
CA GLN A 157 33.06 8.78 2.64
C GLN A 157 32.07 8.48 3.78
N LEU A 158 31.03 9.30 3.92
CA LEU A 158 30.01 9.16 4.97
C LEU A 158 29.12 7.92 4.78
N LEU A 159 28.78 7.57 3.53
CA LEU A 159 28.04 6.35 3.20
C LEU A 159 28.94 5.38 2.45
N LYS A 160 28.89 4.11 2.87
CA LYS A 160 29.56 3.00 2.19
C LYS A 160 28.53 2.17 1.43
N PRO A 161 28.66 2.01 0.11
CA PRO A 161 27.78 1.12 -0.64
C PRO A 161 27.97 -0.32 -0.13
N VAL A 162 26.88 -0.93 0.34
CA VAL A 162 26.86 -2.33 0.79
C VAL A 162 26.94 -3.26 -0.42
N ASN A 163 26.22 -2.91 -1.49
CA ASN A 163 26.19 -3.68 -2.74
C ASN A 163 26.86 -2.88 -3.85
N LYS A 164 27.77 -3.51 -4.59
CA LYS A 164 28.45 -2.88 -5.75
C LYS A 164 27.55 -2.78 -6.98
N LYS A 165 26.55 -3.66 -7.09
CA LYS A 165 25.48 -3.63 -8.09
C LYS A 165 24.15 -3.52 -7.36
N PRO A 166 23.11 -2.89 -7.94
CA PRO A 166 21.75 -3.00 -7.41
C PRO A 166 21.42 -4.48 -7.16
N ILE A 167 20.73 -4.75 -6.06
CA ILE A 167 20.08 -6.05 -5.93
C ILE A 167 18.89 -5.97 -6.87
N GLU A 168 19.09 -6.50 -8.07
CA GLU A 168 17.97 -6.81 -8.95
C GLU A 168 17.15 -7.87 -8.22
N GLY A 169 15.86 -7.61 -8.05
CA GLY A 169 14.95 -8.62 -7.53
C GLY A 169 15.01 -9.81 -8.48
N PHE A 170 15.68 -10.88 -8.06
CA PHE A 170 15.59 -12.17 -8.75
C PHE A 170 14.17 -12.68 -8.56
N ILE A 171 13.30 -12.36 -9.50
CA ILE A 171 12.22 -13.27 -9.83
C ILE A 171 12.92 -14.42 -10.55
N VAL A 172 12.78 -15.63 -10.02
CA VAL A 172 13.41 -16.85 -10.53
C VAL A 172 13.05 -16.99 -12.02
N TYR A 173 14.02 -16.74 -12.89
CA TYR A 173 13.95 -17.17 -14.28
C TYR A 173 14.36 -18.64 -14.27
N ALA A 174 13.49 -19.51 -14.80
CA ALA A 174 13.91 -20.84 -15.17
C ALA A 174 14.89 -20.71 -16.35
N ASP A 175 16.18 -20.92 -16.09
CA ASP A 175 17.24 -20.99 -17.09
C ASP A 175 16.95 -22.06 -18.14
N PHE A 176 16.78 -21.75 -19.44
CA PHE A 176 16.88 -22.78 -20.50
C PHE A 176 17.59 -22.28 -21.78
N TRP A 177 18.83 -22.78 -21.92
CA TRP A 177 19.75 -23.06 -23.05
C TRP A 177 19.92 -22.14 -24.27
N GLU A 178 21.21 -22.03 -24.63
CA GLU A 178 21.77 -21.46 -25.84
C GLU A 178 21.83 -22.53 -26.96
N VAL A 179 21.28 -22.20 -28.13
CA VAL A 179 21.65 -22.82 -29.42
C VAL A 179 21.83 -21.69 -30.43
N LYS A 180 23.05 -21.50 -30.93
CA LYS A 180 23.34 -20.69 -32.12
C LYS A 180 23.83 -21.61 -33.24
N GLU A 181 23.16 -21.56 -34.39
CA GLU A 181 23.73 -21.01 -35.62
C GLU A 181 22.67 -20.97 -36.76
N ASN A 182 22.45 -19.77 -37.29
CA ASN A 182 21.97 -19.47 -38.66
C ASN A 182 20.49 -19.66 -39.04
N GLY A 183 19.54 -19.32 -38.17
CA GLY A 183 18.13 -19.16 -38.55
C GLY A 183 17.48 -17.98 -37.86
N GLU A 184 17.01 -16.98 -38.63
CA GLU A 184 16.16 -15.92 -38.08
C GLU A 184 14.76 -16.48 -37.82
N PHE A 185 14.34 -16.43 -36.57
CA PHE A 185 13.00 -16.79 -36.11
C PHE A 185 12.11 -15.56 -36.20
N LYS A 186 10.95 -15.65 -36.86
CA LYS A 186 9.97 -14.55 -36.95
C LYS A 186 8.69 -14.92 -36.19
N LEU A 187 8.28 -14.09 -35.23
CA LEU A 187 7.04 -14.26 -34.46
C LEU A 187 5.83 -13.79 -35.27
N ILE A 188 4.78 -14.62 -35.37
CA ILE A 188 3.59 -14.31 -36.19
C ILE A 188 2.37 -13.91 -35.35
N ALA A 189 2.15 -14.49 -34.16
CA ALA A 189 1.14 -14.06 -33.17
C ALA A 189 1.22 -14.91 -31.87
N ALA A 190 0.63 -14.40 -30.78
CA ALA A 190 0.30 -15.17 -29.58
C ALA A 190 -1.22 -15.23 -29.38
N ALA A 191 -1.78 -16.43 -29.20
CA ALA A 191 -3.19 -16.67 -28.89
C ALA A 191 -3.34 -17.91 -28.01
N ASP A 192 -4.40 -17.97 -27.19
CA ASP A 192 -4.78 -19.20 -26.48
C ASP A 192 -5.57 -20.16 -27.41
N SER A 193 -5.82 -21.38 -26.94
CA SER A 193 -6.57 -22.41 -27.67
C SER A 193 -8.09 -22.18 -27.72
N ALA A 194 -8.60 -21.12 -27.07
CA ALA A 194 -10.02 -20.79 -26.96
C ALA A 194 -10.41 -19.47 -27.64
N GLY A 195 -9.46 -18.74 -28.23
CA GLY A 195 -9.68 -17.41 -28.81
C GLY A 195 -9.88 -16.29 -27.79
N ASN A 196 -9.65 -16.52 -26.49
CA ASN A 196 -9.77 -15.49 -25.47
C ASN A 196 -8.46 -14.71 -25.38
N ARG A 197 -8.57 -13.38 -25.49
CA ARG A 197 -7.44 -12.46 -25.46
C ARG A 197 -7.04 -12.19 -24.01
N LEU A 198 -5.93 -12.75 -23.56
CA LEU A 198 -5.20 -12.21 -22.43
C LEU A 198 -4.48 -10.91 -22.81
N GLU A 199 -4.19 -10.06 -21.82
CA GLU A 199 -3.33 -8.87 -21.95
C GLU A 199 -1.88 -9.26 -22.30
N ALA A 200 -1.66 -9.87 -23.47
CA ALA A 200 -0.42 -9.70 -24.20
C ALA A 200 -0.46 -8.32 -24.87
N ASP A 201 0.63 -7.56 -24.76
CA ASP A 201 0.80 -6.33 -25.53
C ASP A 201 0.51 -6.66 -26.99
N ALA A 202 -0.57 -6.07 -27.51
CA ALA A 202 -1.11 -6.45 -28.80
C ALA A 202 -0.07 -6.21 -29.90
N GLY A 203 0.42 -7.27 -30.54
CA GLY A 203 0.96 -7.20 -31.90
C GLY A 203 2.48 -7.08 -32.08
N ASN A 204 3.31 -7.57 -31.16
CA ASN A 204 4.76 -7.63 -31.43
C ASN A 204 5.12 -8.83 -32.32
N THR A 205 5.04 -8.68 -33.65
CA THR A 205 5.85 -9.52 -34.55
C THR A 205 7.31 -9.08 -34.44
N GLY A 206 8.21 -9.98 -34.06
CA GLY A 206 9.64 -9.69 -33.88
C GLY A 206 10.52 -10.79 -34.45
N THR A 207 11.84 -10.55 -34.51
CA THR A 207 12.82 -11.59 -34.86
C THR A 207 13.70 -11.96 -33.66
N GLY A 208 14.04 -13.25 -33.52
CA GLY A 208 14.91 -13.75 -32.44
C GLY A 208 14.17 -14.24 -31.19
N SER A 209 14.84 -14.19 -30.03
CA SER A 209 14.35 -14.72 -28.75
C SER A 209 13.20 -13.90 -28.16
N ILE A 210 12.24 -14.58 -27.52
CA ILE A 210 11.14 -13.92 -26.78
C ILE A 210 11.66 -13.43 -25.43
N SER A 211 11.44 -12.15 -25.14
CA SER A 211 11.68 -11.57 -23.82
C SER A 211 10.53 -10.62 -23.49
N GLU A 212 9.57 -11.12 -22.71
CA GLU A 212 8.41 -10.36 -22.26
C GLU A 212 7.95 -10.84 -20.88
N VAL A 213 7.06 -10.06 -20.26
CA VAL A 213 6.47 -10.38 -18.96
C VAL A 213 5.02 -10.79 -19.16
N LEU A 214 4.69 -12.04 -18.81
CA LEU A 214 3.34 -12.57 -18.86
C LEU A 214 2.71 -12.50 -17.46
N THR A 215 1.61 -11.77 -17.32
CA THR A 215 0.83 -11.71 -16.08
C THR A 215 -0.49 -12.43 -16.25
N ASN A 216 -0.72 -13.49 -15.46
CA ASN A 216 -2.01 -14.16 -15.39
C ASN A 216 -2.81 -13.66 -14.19
N SER A 217 -3.86 -12.88 -14.46
CA SER A 217 -4.79 -12.33 -13.46
C SER A 217 -6.05 -13.18 -13.23
N THR A 218 -6.16 -14.34 -13.87
CA THR A 218 -7.32 -15.23 -13.73
C THR A 218 -7.15 -16.20 -12.55
N ALA A 219 -8.13 -17.08 -12.30
CA ALA A 219 -8.05 -18.09 -11.24
C ALA A 219 -7.43 -19.42 -11.72
N THR A 220 -7.18 -19.57 -13.02
CA THR A 220 -6.71 -20.81 -13.65
C THR A 220 -5.44 -20.56 -14.45
N ALA A 221 -4.60 -21.59 -14.61
CA ALA A 221 -3.43 -21.47 -15.50
C ALA A 221 -3.87 -21.23 -16.94
N ILE A 222 -3.09 -20.45 -17.68
CA ILE A 222 -3.37 -20.15 -19.09
C ILE A 222 -2.16 -20.48 -19.93
N ASP A 223 -2.40 -21.15 -21.05
CA ASP A 223 -1.37 -21.52 -22.01
C ASP A 223 -1.25 -20.42 -23.08
N VAL A 224 -0.10 -19.78 -23.14
CA VAL A 224 0.27 -18.79 -24.15
C VAL A 224 1.05 -19.50 -25.25
N THR A 225 0.53 -19.51 -26.47
CA THR A 225 1.18 -20.16 -27.61
C THR A 225 1.91 -19.14 -28.48
N TYR A 226 3.21 -19.30 -28.62
CA TYR A 226 4.06 -18.53 -29.52
C TYR A 226 4.26 -19.28 -30.84
N VAL A 227 3.92 -18.62 -31.94
CA VAL A 227 4.01 -19.20 -33.28
C VAL A 227 5.26 -18.67 -33.99
N TYR A 228 6.18 -19.57 -34.28
CA TYR A 228 7.45 -19.31 -34.95
C TYR A 228 7.40 -19.74 -36.42
N ALA A 229 7.76 -18.82 -37.31
CA ALA A 229 8.20 -19.14 -38.66
C ALA A 229 9.73 -19.05 -38.73
N VAL A 230 10.35 -20.06 -39.34
CA VAL A 230 11.80 -20.17 -39.48
C VAL A 230 12.14 -19.95 -40.94
N THR A 231 13.03 -19.00 -41.20
CA THR A 231 13.53 -18.72 -42.54
C THR A 231 15.02 -18.93 -42.63
N ALA A 232 15.45 -19.73 -43.60
CA ALA A 232 16.87 -19.99 -43.89
C ALA A 232 17.10 -19.84 -45.40
N ASN A 233 18.03 -18.95 -45.79
CA ASN A 233 18.40 -18.71 -47.20
C ASN A 233 17.21 -18.44 -48.14
N GLY A 234 16.18 -17.74 -47.66
CA GLY A 234 14.96 -17.44 -48.43
C GLY A 234 13.91 -18.56 -48.45
N CYS A 235 14.19 -19.73 -47.89
CA CYS A 235 13.22 -20.80 -47.69
C CYS A 235 12.51 -20.60 -46.35
N ILE A 236 11.18 -20.63 -46.36
CA ILE A 236 10.33 -20.58 -45.16
C ILE A 236 9.84 -22.00 -44.88
N ASN A 237 9.82 -22.41 -43.60
CA ASN A 237 9.19 -23.66 -43.20
C ASN A 237 7.70 -23.70 -43.60
N ALA A 238 7.23 -24.83 -44.13
CA ALA A 238 5.85 -24.99 -44.58
C ALA A 238 4.82 -25.01 -43.43
N SER A 239 5.27 -25.34 -42.21
CA SER A 239 4.44 -25.44 -41.00
C SER A 239 5.09 -24.66 -39.87
N ASN A 240 4.30 -23.83 -39.18
CA ASN A 240 4.77 -23.07 -38.03
C ASN A 240 5.15 -23.99 -36.85
N TYR A 241 6.13 -23.56 -36.05
CA TYR A 241 6.48 -24.19 -34.78
C TYR A 241 5.78 -23.46 -33.64
N ASN A 242 5.14 -24.21 -32.73
CA ASN A 242 4.46 -23.64 -31.57
C ASN A 242 5.28 -23.87 -30.31
N VAL A 243 5.58 -22.80 -29.56
CA VAL A 243 6.11 -22.87 -28.20
C VAL A 243 4.99 -22.48 -27.25
N VAL A 244 4.55 -23.42 -26.41
CA VAL A 244 3.47 -23.18 -25.45
C VAL A 244 4.06 -22.92 -24.07
N VAL A 245 3.76 -21.75 -23.51
CA VAL A 245 4.17 -21.34 -22.16
C VAL A 245 2.95 -21.31 -21.26
N ARG A 246 2.96 -22.14 -20.21
CA ARG A 246 1.91 -22.15 -19.19
C ARG A 246 2.17 -21.09 -18.14
N VAL A 247 1.29 -20.11 -18.04
CA VAL A 247 1.35 -19.00 -17.08
C VAL A 247 0.38 -19.30 -15.93
N ASN A 248 0.91 -19.56 -14.74
CA ASN A 248 0.08 -19.77 -13.55
C ASN A 248 -0.43 -18.44 -12.99
N PRO A 249 -1.63 -18.40 -12.39
CA PRO A 249 -2.15 -17.19 -11.77
C PRO A 249 -1.33 -16.82 -10.53
N GLY A 250 -1.06 -15.52 -10.36
CA GLY A 250 -0.42 -15.01 -9.16
C GLY A 250 -1.36 -15.14 -7.95
N PRO A 251 -0.87 -15.54 -6.76
CA PRO A 251 -1.71 -15.63 -5.58
C PRO A 251 -2.11 -14.22 -5.10
N MET A 252 -3.39 -14.02 -4.82
CA MET A 252 -3.97 -12.77 -4.34
C MET A 252 -4.87 -13.04 -3.15
N LEU A 253 -4.69 -12.28 -2.07
CA LEU A 253 -5.54 -12.37 -0.89
C LEU A 253 -6.92 -11.78 -1.20
N THR A 254 -7.97 -12.59 -1.03
CA THR A 254 -9.37 -12.22 -1.32
C THR A 254 -10.21 -12.01 -0.07
N SER A 255 -9.71 -12.41 1.11
CA SER A 255 -10.33 -12.11 2.40
C SER A 255 -10.19 -10.63 2.74
N THR A 256 -11.10 -10.11 3.58
CA THR A 256 -11.09 -8.70 3.97
C THR A 256 -9.75 -8.28 4.60
N LEU A 257 -9.28 -7.07 4.28
CA LEU A 257 -8.13 -6.44 4.91
C LEU A 257 -8.50 -5.67 6.19
N ALA A 258 -9.79 -5.51 6.47
CA ALA A 258 -10.31 -4.83 7.65
C ALA A 258 -11.41 -5.70 8.30
N PRO A 259 -11.04 -6.81 8.96
CA PRO A 259 -11.99 -7.61 9.75
C PRO A 259 -12.61 -6.79 10.89
N SER A 260 -13.72 -7.28 11.44
CA SER A 260 -14.35 -6.66 12.61
C SER A 260 -13.39 -6.58 13.79
N GLY A 261 -13.38 -5.45 14.48
CA GLY A 261 -12.57 -5.27 15.69
C GLY A 261 -12.98 -6.24 16.80
N ILE A 262 -12.02 -6.55 17.68
CA ILE A 262 -12.22 -7.43 18.83
C ILE A 262 -12.04 -6.68 20.15
N CYS A 263 -12.64 -7.21 21.20
CA CYS A 263 -12.42 -6.75 22.56
C CYS A 263 -11.17 -7.41 23.17
N SER A 264 -10.46 -6.68 24.03
CA SER A 264 -9.33 -7.19 24.79
C SER A 264 -9.68 -8.49 25.52
N GLY A 265 -8.90 -9.54 25.30
CA GLY A 265 -9.11 -10.88 25.85
C GLY A 265 -10.03 -11.77 25.01
N SER A 266 -10.64 -11.26 23.94
CA SER A 266 -11.39 -12.09 22.98
C SER A 266 -10.46 -12.74 21.96
N ILE A 267 -10.88 -13.88 21.39
CA ILE A 267 -10.13 -14.55 20.33
C ILE A 267 -10.27 -13.77 19.01
N LEU A 268 -9.14 -13.45 18.40
CA LEU A 268 -9.06 -13.09 16.99
C LEU A 268 -9.02 -14.39 16.20
N ASP A 269 -10.01 -14.60 15.32
CA ASP A 269 -10.02 -15.69 14.35
C ASP A 269 -10.11 -15.11 12.93
N TYR A 270 -9.00 -15.14 12.21
CA TYR A 270 -8.91 -14.66 10.84
C TYR A 270 -8.48 -15.80 9.91
N ILE A 271 -9.37 -16.14 8.99
CA ILE A 271 -9.17 -17.20 7.99
C ILE A 271 -8.89 -16.54 6.64
N PRO A 272 -7.65 -16.56 6.14
CA PRO A 272 -7.31 -15.97 4.85
C PRO A 272 -7.84 -16.82 3.69
N THR A 273 -8.30 -16.15 2.64
CA THR A 273 -8.70 -16.80 1.37
C THR A 273 -7.94 -16.22 0.19
N SER A 274 -7.81 -16.99 -0.90
CA SER A 274 -7.10 -16.57 -2.11
C SER A 274 -7.91 -16.84 -3.38
N ASN A 275 -7.56 -16.16 -4.46
CA ASN A 275 -8.06 -16.42 -5.82
C ASN A 275 -7.54 -17.74 -6.43
N ALA A 276 -6.48 -18.33 -5.85
CA ALA A 276 -5.83 -19.53 -6.36
C ALA A 276 -5.84 -20.66 -5.32
N ALA A 277 -5.84 -21.91 -5.80
CA ALA A 277 -5.71 -23.11 -4.96
C ALA A 277 -4.23 -23.44 -4.65
N GLY A 278 -3.99 -24.18 -3.56
CA GLY A 278 -2.63 -24.61 -3.17
C GLY A 278 -1.74 -23.47 -2.66
N VAL A 279 -2.35 -22.37 -2.20
CA VAL A 279 -1.64 -21.19 -1.72
C VAL A 279 -1.15 -21.41 -0.29
N THR A 280 0.11 -21.10 -0.06
CA THR A 280 0.68 -20.98 1.28
C THR A 280 0.54 -19.54 1.74
N PHE A 281 -0.12 -19.34 2.88
CA PHE A 281 -0.23 -18.04 3.54
C PHE A 281 0.82 -17.96 4.63
N SER A 282 1.67 -16.95 4.59
CA SER A 282 2.59 -16.61 5.67
C SER A 282 2.22 -15.23 6.21
N TRP A 283 2.32 -15.04 7.52
CA TRP A 283 2.01 -13.76 8.14
C TRP A 283 3.00 -13.42 9.24
N SER A 284 3.15 -12.13 9.49
CA SER A 284 3.90 -11.61 10.63
C SER A 284 3.23 -10.34 11.17
N ARG A 285 3.46 -10.05 12.45
CA ARG A 285 3.06 -8.80 13.09
C ARG A 285 4.17 -8.26 13.96
N ALA A 286 4.28 -6.94 14.05
CA ALA A 286 5.20 -6.32 14.98
C ALA A 286 4.73 -6.49 16.44
N SER A 287 5.67 -6.48 17.39
CA SER A 287 5.32 -6.32 18.80
C SER A 287 4.88 -4.87 19.05
N ILE A 288 3.77 -4.71 19.78
CA ILE A 288 3.23 -3.41 20.17
C ILE A 288 3.23 -3.40 21.70
N ALA A 289 3.88 -2.40 22.32
CA ALA A 289 4.13 -2.40 23.76
C ALA A 289 2.86 -2.49 24.63
N THR A 290 1.73 -2.00 24.12
CA THR A 290 0.43 -1.99 24.82
C THR A 290 -0.46 -3.18 24.47
N ILE A 291 -0.06 -4.02 23.51
CA ILE A 291 -0.79 -5.22 23.10
C ILE A 291 0.01 -6.45 23.50
N ASN A 292 -0.48 -7.19 24.48
CA ASN A 292 0.07 -8.49 24.81
C ASN A 292 -0.73 -9.57 24.07
N GLY A 293 -0.03 -10.39 23.29
CA GLY A 293 -0.60 -11.57 22.64
C GLY A 293 -0.01 -12.84 23.22
N ASN A 294 -0.82 -13.88 23.37
CA ASN A 294 -0.36 -15.21 23.75
C ASN A 294 0.15 -16.04 22.55
N GLY A 295 0.06 -15.51 21.32
CA GLY A 295 0.50 -16.17 20.09
C GLY A 295 1.88 -15.73 19.59
N SER A 296 2.41 -16.49 18.62
CA SER A 296 3.62 -16.14 17.87
C SER A 296 3.45 -14.84 17.08
N SER A 297 4.51 -14.03 16.96
CA SER A 297 4.50 -12.81 16.13
C SER A 297 4.66 -13.08 14.62
N ALA A 298 4.70 -14.36 14.23
CA ALA A 298 4.68 -14.82 12.85
C ALA A 298 4.13 -16.25 12.80
N GLY A 299 3.58 -16.63 11.64
CA GLY A 299 3.00 -17.94 11.45
C GLY A 299 2.57 -18.21 10.00
N PHE A 300 1.90 -19.34 9.82
CA PHE A 300 1.33 -19.76 8.55
C PHE A 300 -0.18 -19.94 8.67
N GLY A 301 -0.90 -19.72 7.57
CA GLY A 301 -2.35 -19.93 7.50
C GLY A 301 -3.16 -18.90 8.29
N SER A 302 -4.18 -19.39 8.98
CA SER A 302 -5.08 -18.57 9.80
C SER A 302 -4.37 -17.97 11.02
N VAL A 303 -4.87 -16.83 11.48
CA VAL A 303 -4.49 -16.27 12.78
C VAL A 303 -5.58 -16.66 13.77
N SER A 304 -5.18 -17.35 14.84
CA SER A 304 -6.04 -17.67 15.98
C SER A 304 -5.28 -17.34 17.26
N GLU A 305 -5.50 -16.14 17.81
CA GLU A 305 -4.83 -15.70 19.03
C GLU A 305 -5.70 -14.79 19.90
N VAL A 306 -5.40 -14.76 21.19
CA VAL A 306 -6.04 -13.84 22.14
C VAL A 306 -5.12 -12.65 22.37
N LEU A 307 -5.63 -11.46 22.06
CA LEU A 307 -4.93 -10.20 22.24
C LEU A 307 -5.51 -9.42 23.41
N THR A 308 -4.66 -8.86 24.25
CA THR A 308 -5.06 -7.99 25.36
C THR A 308 -4.52 -6.59 25.15
N ASN A 309 -5.40 -5.59 25.24
CA ASN A 309 -5.06 -4.17 25.10
C ASN A 309 -5.00 -3.52 26.48
N ALA A 310 -3.78 -3.17 26.91
CA ALA A 310 -3.51 -2.53 28.19
C ALA A 310 -3.57 -0.99 28.14
N SER A 311 -3.84 -0.39 26.97
CA SER A 311 -3.97 1.06 26.83
C SER A 311 -5.39 1.54 27.09
N ALA A 312 -5.54 2.85 27.34
CA ALA A 312 -6.86 3.46 27.55
C ALA A 312 -7.69 3.64 26.27
N SER A 313 -7.13 3.37 25.08
CA SER A 313 -7.79 3.62 23.78
C SER A 313 -7.68 2.40 22.86
N PRO A 314 -8.55 2.27 21.85
CA PRO A 314 -8.40 1.22 20.83
C PRO A 314 -7.06 1.32 20.11
N VAL A 315 -6.47 0.17 19.79
CA VAL A 315 -5.18 0.06 19.09
C VAL A 315 -5.35 -0.82 17.86
N ASP A 316 -4.80 -0.39 16.74
CA ASP A 316 -4.83 -1.16 15.50
C ASP A 316 -3.59 -2.06 15.40
N VAL A 317 -3.82 -3.37 15.23
CA VAL A 317 -2.80 -4.40 15.08
C VAL A 317 -2.76 -4.82 13.62
N THR A 318 -1.60 -4.66 13.00
CA THR A 318 -1.40 -4.98 11.57
C THR A 318 -0.70 -6.32 11.39
N TYR A 319 -1.36 -7.22 10.68
CA TYR A 319 -0.81 -8.49 10.19
C TYR A 319 -0.39 -8.31 8.74
N VAL A 320 0.88 -8.57 8.46
CA VAL A 320 1.46 -8.50 7.12
C VAL A 320 1.45 -9.89 6.51
N TYR A 321 0.54 -10.13 5.57
CA TYR A 321 0.39 -11.39 4.84
C TYR A 321 1.23 -11.41 3.56
N SER A 322 1.90 -12.52 3.30
CA SER A 322 2.59 -12.84 2.05
C SER A 322 2.18 -14.23 1.58
N LEU A 323 1.75 -14.34 0.33
CA LEU A 323 1.20 -15.57 -0.25
C LEU A 323 2.18 -16.15 -1.26
N THR A 324 2.32 -17.47 -1.28
CA THR A 324 3.10 -18.18 -2.29
C THR A 324 2.31 -19.32 -2.91
N ALA A 325 2.38 -19.46 -4.24
CA ALA A 325 1.73 -20.56 -4.96
C ALA A 325 2.50 -20.84 -6.25
N ASN A 326 2.84 -22.11 -6.52
CA ASN A 326 3.50 -22.55 -7.76
C ASN A 326 4.76 -21.73 -8.13
N GLY A 327 5.54 -21.31 -7.13
CA GLY A 327 6.75 -20.48 -7.31
C GLY A 327 6.48 -18.97 -7.47
N CYS A 328 5.23 -18.53 -7.57
CA CYS A 328 4.85 -17.12 -7.56
C CYS A 328 4.66 -16.61 -6.13
N THR A 329 5.10 -15.38 -5.87
CA THR A 329 4.90 -14.65 -4.60
C THR A 329 3.98 -13.47 -4.82
N SER A 330 3.11 -13.17 -3.85
CA SER A 330 2.29 -11.97 -3.86
C SER A 330 3.04 -10.75 -3.31
N PRO A 331 2.57 -9.52 -3.60
CA PRO A 331 2.86 -8.38 -2.74
C PRO A 331 2.39 -8.62 -1.30
N ALA A 332 2.91 -7.85 -0.35
CA ALA A 332 2.47 -7.90 1.03
C ALA A 332 1.08 -7.26 1.19
N TYR A 333 0.20 -7.90 1.97
CA TYR A 333 -1.12 -7.39 2.32
C TYR A 333 -1.18 -7.05 3.80
N ASN A 334 -1.67 -5.85 4.14
CA ASN A 334 -1.83 -5.42 5.51
C ASN A 334 -3.28 -5.65 5.96
N VAL A 335 -3.49 -6.68 6.80
CA VAL A 335 -4.75 -6.95 7.46
C VAL A 335 -4.74 -6.22 8.81
N VAL A 336 -5.64 -5.27 9.00
CA VAL A 336 -5.66 -4.38 10.18
C VAL A 336 -6.83 -4.75 11.08
N VAL A 337 -6.54 -5.19 12.29
CA VAL A 337 -7.53 -5.56 13.31
C VAL A 337 -7.51 -4.51 14.41
N ARG A 338 -8.67 -3.90 14.69
CA ARG A 338 -8.82 -3.00 15.84
C ARG A 338 -9.04 -3.80 17.12
N VAL A 339 -8.20 -3.60 18.13
CA VAL A 339 -8.32 -4.21 19.46
C VAL A 339 -8.73 -3.14 20.47
N SER A 340 -9.97 -3.20 20.92
CA SER A 340 -10.52 -2.26 21.91
C SER A 340 -10.19 -2.72 23.34
N PRO A 341 -9.79 -1.82 24.25
CA PRO A 341 -9.56 -2.17 25.65
C PRO A 341 -10.87 -2.50 26.36
N MET A 342 -10.79 -3.23 27.47
CA MET A 342 -11.96 -3.49 28.31
C MET A 342 -12.30 -2.23 29.13
N PRO A 343 -13.54 -1.73 29.12
CA PRO A 343 -13.94 -0.63 29.99
C PRO A 343 -13.71 -0.99 31.46
N THR A 344 -13.04 -0.11 32.21
CA THR A 344 -12.74 -0.34 33.63
C THR A 344 -13.21 0.84 34.47
N LEU A 345 -14.10 0.60 35.44
CA LEU A 345 -14.58 1.62 36.37
C LEU A 345 -13.50 1.93 37.42
N THR A 346 -13.24 3.22 37.69
CA THR A 346 -12.25 3.67 38.67
C THR A 346 -12.85 4.51 39.80
N SER A 347 -14.12 4.90 39.69
CA SER A 347 -14.82 5.54 40.80
C SER A 347 -15.00 4.56 41.97
N PRO A 348 -14.98 5.03 43.24
CA PRO A 348 -15.11 4.15 44.40
C PRO A 348 -16.39 3.31 44.37
N LEU A 349 -16.31 2.05 44.81
CA LEU A 349 -17.49 1.19 44.99
C LEU A 349 -18.04 1.28 46.41
N THR A 350 -17.22 1.70 47.37
CA THR A 350 -17.62 1.96 48.75
C THR A 350 -17.76 3.46 48.95
N LEU A 351 -18.95 3.89 49.34
CA LEU A 351 -19.31 5.30 49.52
C LEU A 351 -19.65 5.56 51.00
N PRO A 352 -19.45 6.80 51.48
CA PRO A 352 -19.86 7.18 52.82
C PRO A 352 -21.38 7.15 52.95
N THR A 353 -21.87 6.92 54.17
CA THR A 353 -23.29 6.99 54.47
C THR A 353 -23.82 8.43 54.32
N ILE A 354 -25.02 8.57 53.79
CA ILE A 354 -25.71 9.86 53.63
C ILE A 354 -26.95 9.93 54.52
N CYS A 355 -27.38 11.15 54.84
CA CYS A 355 -28.63 11.37 55.57
C CYS A 355 -29.85 11.24 54.64
N SER A 356 -30.97 10.74 55.19
CA SER A 356 -32.26 10.68 54.48
C SER A 356 -32.65 12.07 53.96
N GLY A 357 -33.11 12.14 52.71
CA GLY A 357 -33.51 13.38 52.03
C GLY A 357 -32.37 14.22 51.48
N SER A 358 -31.11 13.81 51.67
CA SER A 358 -29.98 14.41 50.98
C SER A 358 -29.84 13.83 49.57
N ALA A 359 -29.31 14.62 48.64
CA ALA A 359 -28.98 14.15 47.31
C ALA A 359 -27.80 13.15 47.37
N PHE A 360 -28.03 11.94 46.88
CA PHE A 360 -27.01 10.97 46.53
C PHE A 360 -26.46 11.30 45.15
N VAL A 361 -25.16 11.62 45.10
CA VAL A 361 -24.46 11.90 43.85
C VAL A 361 -23.33 10.89 43.67
N TYR A 362 -23.36 10.15 42.56
CA TYR A 362 -22.29 9.24 42.18
C TYR A 362 -21.70 9.68 40.83
N ASN A 363 -20.47 10.19 40.88
CA ASN A 363 -19.73 10.63 39.71
C ASN A 363 -18.86 9.48 39.20
N THR A 364 -19.13 9.00 37.99
CA THR A 364 -18.42 7.87 37.40
C THR A 364 -17.14 8.32 36.73
N THR A 365 -16.05 7.58 36.97
CA THR A 365 -14.77 7.76 36.26
C THR A 365 -14.29 6.43 35.72
N SER A 366 -13.56 6.44 34.60
CA SER A 366 -12.96 5.24 34.00
C SER A 366 -11.51 5.51 33.62
N SER A 367 -10.67 4.48 33.71
CA SER A 367 -9.33 4.49 33.12
C SER A 367 -9.34 4.25 31.61
N THR A 368 -10.47 3.84 31.05
CA THR A 368 -10.67 3.61 29.62
C THR A 368 -11.34 4.84 28.99
N SER A 369 -10.85 5.28 27.83
CA SER A 369 -11.36 6.44 27.10
C SER A 369 -12.64 6.12 26.34
N GLY A 370 -13.51 7.14 26.18
CA GLY A 370 -14.73 7.04 25.38
C GLY A 370 -15.80 6.09 25.93
N VAL A 371 -15.75 5.78 27.23
CA VAL A 371 -16.69 4.88 27.89
C VAL A 371 -18.05 5.54 28.09
N THR A 372 -19.11 4.80 27.79
CA THR A 372 -20.46 5.10 28.26
C THR A 372 -20.78 4.30 29.51
N PHE A 373 -21.44 4.94 30.45
CA PHE A 373 -21.87 4.32 31.71
C PHE A 373 -23.37 4.13 31.68
N SER A 374 -23.84 2.94 32.02
CA SER A 374 -25.25 2.64 32.25
C SER A 374 -25.38 2.02 33.63
N TRP A 375 -26.46 2.33 34.32
CA TRP A 375 -26.74 1.77 35.63
C TRP A 375 -28.19 1.38 35.77
N THR A 376 -28.41 0.41 36.65
CA THR A 376 -29.74 -0.01 37.08
C THR A 376 -29.78 -0.07 38.59
N ARG A 377 -30.96 0.15 39.17
CA ARG A 377 -31.20 0.00 40.59
C ARG A 377 -32.55 -0.67 40.79
N SER A 378 -32.59 -1.67 41.67
CA SER A 378 -33.85 -2.33 42.04
C SER A 378 -34.72 -1.44 42.92
N ALA A 379 -36.01 -1.75 43.01
CA ALA A 379 -36.88 -1.12 44.00
C ALA A 379 -36.39 -1.44 45.42
N ASN A 380 -36.50 -0.47 46.33
CA ASN A 380 -36.23 -0.68 47.75
C ASN A 380 -37.42 -0.15 48.55
N ALA A 381 -38.18 -1.06 49.17
CA ALA A 381 -39.42 -0.74 49.89
C ALA A 381 -39.19 0.19 51.11
N SER A 382 -37.98 0.23 51.66
CA SER A 382 -37.63 1.09 52.79
C SER A 382 -37.19 2.50 52.35
N ILE A 383 -37.16 2.79 51.05
CA ILE A 383 -36.93 4.13 50.51
C ILE A 383 -38.21 4.61 49.82
N ASN A 384 -38.77 5.73 50.27
CA ASN A 384 -40.04 6.26 49.77
C ASN A 384 -39.99 6.57 48.27
N GLY A 385 -40.98 6.04 47.53
CA GLY A 385 -41.10 6.26 46.08
C GLY A 385 -40.02 5.57 45.25
N ASN A 386 -39.23 4.68 45.85
CA ASN A 386 -38.06 4.10 45.22
C ASN A 386 -38.40 2.89 44.33
N MET A 387 -38.89 3.18 43.12
CA MET A 387 -39.16 2.20 42.07
C MET A 387 -37.86 1.75 41.38
N PRO A 388 -37.87 0.64 40.62
CA PRO A 388 -36.72 0.26 39.81
C PRO A 388 -36.39 1.38 38.82
N ALA A 389 -35.11 1.71 38.70
CA ALA A 389 -34.64 2.78 37.84
C ALA A 389 -33.50 2.30 36.95
N ILE A 390 -33.44 2.87 35.76
CA ILE A 390 -32.32 2.73 34.83
C ILE A 390 -31.85 4.12 34.44
N GLY A 391 -30.55 4.29 34.27
CA GLY A 391 -29.98 5.58 33.88
C GLY A 391 -28.65 5.44 33.17
N ASN A 392 -28.20 6.57 32.62
CA ASN A 392 -26.90 6.68 31.96
C ASN A 392 -26.05 7.72 32.67
N GLY A 393 -24.73 7.49 32.73
CA GLY A 393 -23.78 8.40 33.37
C GLY A 393 -23.85 8.39 34.90
N ASN A 394 -23.76 9.60 35.47
CA ASN A 394 -23.75 9.81 36.92
C ASN A 394 -25.13 9.57 37.52
N VAL A 395 -25.18 9.13 38.78
CA VAL A 395 -26.41 9.13 39.57
C VAL A 395 -26.54 10.48 40.28
N ASN A 396 -27.74 11.05 40.27
CA ASN A 396 -28.12 12.18 41.10
C ASN A 396 -29.59 12.00 41.54
N GLU A 397 -29.80 11.39 42.70
CA GLU A 397 -31.12 11.04 43.22
C GLU A 397 -31.27 11.51 44.67
N VAL A 398 -32.48 11.82 45.11
CA VAL A 398 -32.77 12.07 46.53
C VAL A 398 -33.41 10.82 47.13
N LEU A 399 -32.74 10.24 48.13
CA LEU A 399 -33.18 9.00 48.77
C LEU A 399 -33.78 9.29 50.15
N ASN A 400 -35.06 8.96 50.32
CA ASN A 400 -35.81 9.17 51.55
C ASN A 400 -36.06 7.85 52.28
N ASN A 401 -35.20 7.50 53.24
CA ASN A 401 -35.36 6.31 54.09
C ASN A 401 -36.55 6.50 55.03
N SER A 402 -37.50 5.57 54.98
CA SER A 402 -38.71 5.53 55.83
C SER A 402 -38.58 4.58 57.03
N SER A 403 -37.46 3.88 57.17
CA SER A 403 -37.18 3.00 58.30
C SER A 403 -36.39 3.70 59.41
N ILE A 404 -36.37 3.08 60.59
CA ILE A 404 -35.60 3.54 61.76
C ILE A 404 -34.15 3.03 61.78
N TYR A 405 -33.75 2.25 60.77
CA TYR A 405 -32.42 1.65 60.65
C TYR A 405 -31.73 2.16 59.36
N PRO A 406 -30.39 2.09 59.28
CA PRO A 406 -29.69 2.28 58.00
C PRO A 406 -30.18 1.28 56.95
N VAL A 407 -30.30 1.74 55.70
CA VAL A 407 -30.76 0.93 54.56
C VAL A 407 -29.75 1.09 53.44
N ASP A 408 -29.30 -0.04 52.90
CA ASP A 408 -28.41 -0.05 51.73
C ASP A 408 -29.19 0.03 50.43
N VAL A 409 -28.66 0.81 49.49
CA VAL A 409 -29.20 0.97 48.14
C VAL A 409 -28.09 0.65 47.15
N THR A 410 -28.26 -0.46 46.42
CA THR A 410 -27.24 -0.97 45.48
C THR A 410 -27.52 -0.53 44.05
N TYR A 411 -26.51 0.01 43.37
CA TYR A 411 -26.56 0.36 41.95
C TYR A 411 -25.69 -0.59 41.16
N LEU A 412 -26.21 -1.14 40.07
CA LEU A 412 -25.47 -2.04 39.19
C LEU A 412 -25.04 -1.29 37.94
N TYR A 413 -23.72 -1.11 37.78
CA TYR A 413 -23.12 -0.38 36.66
C TYR A 413 -22.55 -1.33 35.59
N THR A 414 -22.85 -1.02 34.32
CA THR A 414 -22.24 -1.64 33.15
C THR A 414 -21.63 -0.55 32.28
N LEU A 415 -20.36 -0.72 31.92
CA LEU A 415 -19.61 0.22 31.08
C LEU A 415 -19.51 -0.37 29.67
N SER A 416 -19.58 0.48 28.64
CA SER A 416 -19.35 0.04 27.26
C SER A 416 -18.46 0.99 26.48
N THR A 417 -17.59 0.44 25.62
CA THR A 417 -16.79 1.22 24.66
C THR A 417 -16.46 0.37 23.43
N GLY A 418 -16.63 0.92 22.23
CA GLY A 418 -16.24 0.25 20.99
C GLY A 418 -16.85 -1.16 20.79
N GLY A 419 -18.06 -1.41 21.31
CA GLY A 419 -18.73 -2.71 21.29
C GLY A 419 -18.35 -3.68 22.43
N CYS A 420 -17.44 -3.28 23.31
CA CYS A 420 -16.99 -4.07 24.46
C CYS A 420 -17.71 -3.65 25.73
N ASN A 421 -18.32 -4.60 26.43
CA ASN A 421 -19.02 -4.36 27.68
C ASN A 421 -18.18 -4.88 28.86
N SER A 422 -18.08 -4.11 29.93
CA SER A 422 -17.47 -4.56 31.17
C SER A 422 -18.29 -5.64 31.86
N MET A 423 -17.69 -6.27 32.87
CA MET A 423 -18.48 -6.94 33.91
C MET A 423 -19.34 -5.92 34.67
N VAL A 424 -20.37 -6.40 35.37
CA VAL A 424 -21.22 -5.55 36.21
C VAL A 424 -20.47 -5.19 37.49
N TYR A 425 -20.48 -3.89 37.84
CA TYR A 425 -20.00 -3.35 39.11
C TYR A 425 -21.20 -3.11 40.04
N SER A 426 -21.06 -3.32 41.35
CA SER A 426 -22.11 -3.17 42.36
C SER A 426 -21.70 -2.28 43.53
#